data_AF-A0A7E4WCG5-F1
#
_entry.id   AF-A0A7E4WCG5-F1
#
_cell.length_a   1.000
_cell.length_b   1.000
_cell.length_c   1.000
_cell.angle_alpha   90.00
_cell.angle_beta   90.00
_cell.angle_gamma   90.00
#
_symmetry.space_group_name_H-M   'P 1'
#
loop_
_entity.id
_entity.type
_entity.pdbx_description
1 polymer ?
#
loop_
_entity_poly.entity_id
_entity_poly.type
_entity_poly.pdbx_seq_one_letter_code
_entity_poly.pdbx_strand_id
1 'polypeptide(L)'
;MHGLFVSAIFTTLFVFVNGDFSGAFQNHLKSKYGAGTHEALTRSDIGGGGSFGGGSNGNVKHKPVIVVHGITNSAGHFARIQQFFKSHGYSDNEIYGTTYGDAGKTNVLFVTMSCHYMKVIRMMIITVNEYTNSKVNVMGYSMGSPVARKAILGGRCVDTGEELGGSLTNRVDTFVGVAGANFGSALCVFPFGSCNTNNGMHCTSSFLADINARQRYEATNKIFTIYSTNDDKVGYMSCGRKASAIIGENGAFEKQGMNHDQLMFDTVALQFNLVTFGHA
;
A
#
# COMPACT_ATOMS: atom_id res chain seq x y z
N MET A 1 10.90 52.59 -36.76
CA MET A 1 10.27 51.32 -36.38
C MET A 1 11.06 50.72 -35.23
N HIS A 2 10.66 50.96 -33.98
CA HIS A 2 11.20 50.28 -32.80
C HIS A 2 10.09 49.39 -32.26
N GLY A 3 10.24 48.07 -32.42
CA GLY A 3 9.27 47.09 -31.92
C GLY A 3 9.60 46.72 -30.47
N LEU A 4 8.62 46.91 -29.58
CA LEU A 4 8.65 46.40 -28.21
C LEU A 4 8.43 44.88 -28.23
N PHE A 5 9.38 44.12 -27.70
CA PHE A 5 9.19 42.72 -27.33
C PHE A 5 8.62 42.66 -25.91
N VAL A 6 7.38 42.19 -25.78
CA VAL A 6 6.78 41.85 -24.48
C VAL A 6 7.13 40.39 -24.18
N SER A 7 7.98 40.17 -23.18
CA SER A 7 8.28 38.83 -22.68
C SER A 7 7.22 38.42 -21.66
N ALA A 8 6.40 37.42 -22.02
CA ALA A 8 5.42 36.84 -21.11
C ALA A 8 6.12 35.83 -20.18
N ILE A 9 6.22 36.17 -18.89
CA ILE A 9 6.70 35.26 -17.85
C ILE A 9 5.57 34.28 -17.52
N PHE A 10 5.73 33.02 -17.91
CA PHE A 10 4.87 31.92 -17.46
C PHE A 10 5.27 31.55 -16.02
N THR A 11 4.51 32.03 -15.05
CA THR A 11 4.62 31.58 -13.66
C THR A 11 3.96 30.21 -13.54
N THR A 12 4.74 29.14 -13.59
CA THR A 12 4.26 27.81 -13.18
C THR A 12 3.93 27.85 -11.69
N LEU A 13 2.64 27.83 -11.35
CA LEU A 13 2.18 27.56 -9.99
C LEU A 13 2.63 26.14 -9.61
N PHE A 14 3.69 26.04 -8.82
CA PHE A 14 3.95 24.84 -8.04
C PHE A 14 2.88 24.76 -6.95
N VAL A 15 1.85 23.96 -7.20
CA VAL A 15 0.95 23.53 -6.13
C VAL A 15 1.76 22.62 -5.22
N PHE A 16 2.24 23.15 -4.10
CA PHE A 16 2.74 22.33 -3.01
C PHE A 16 1.56 21.51 -2.48
N VAL A 17 1.47 20.26 -2.90
CA VAL A 17 0.61 19.29 -2.23
C VAL A 17 1.27 19.02 -0.88
N ASN A 18 0.66 19.51 0.21
CA ASN A 18 1.04 19.10 1.55
C ASN A 18 0.70 17.61 1.69
N GLY A 19 1.68 16.76 1.37
CA GLY A 19 1.62 15.30 1.52
C GLY A 19 1.96 14.92 2.96
N ASP A 20 1.14 15.40 3.89
CA ASP A 20 1.14 14.99 5.29
C ASP A 20 -0.29 14.64 5.71
N PHE A 21 -0.42 13.80 6.72
CA PHE A 21 -1.69 13.66 7.43
C PHE A 21 -2.22 15.00 7.92
N SER A 22 -3.55 15.12 7.96
CA SER A 22 -4.18 16.31 8.54
C SER A 22 -3.79 16.54 9.99
N GLY A 23 -3.81 17.80 10.43
CA GLY A 23 -3.55 18.14 11.83
C GLY A 23 -4.49 17.43 12.81
N ALA A 24 -5.76 17.20 12.42
CA ALA A 24 -6.72 16.47 13.24
C ALA A 24 -6.30 15.01 13.48
N PHE A 25 -5.85 14.31 12.43
CA PHE A 25 -5.39 12.94 12.55
C PHE A 25 -4.04 12.85 13.27
N GLN A 26 -3.10 13.76 12.99
CA GLN A 26 -1.84 13.83 13.74
C GLN A 26 -2.07 14.06 15.24
N ASN A 27 -3.01 14.92 15.61
CA ASN A 27 -3.39 15.14 17.01
C ASN A 27 -4.00 13.88 17.63
N HIS A 28 -4.83 13.14 16.90
CA HIS A 28 -5.35 11.85 17.35
C HIS A 28 -4.23 10.82 17.58
N LEU A 29 -3.27 10.72 16.66
CA LEU A 29 -2.12 9.83 16.81
C LEU A 29 -1.31 10.17 18.06
N LYS A 30 -0.98 11.45 18.25
CA LYS A 30 -0.24 11.93 19.42
C LYS A 30 -0.99 11.68 20.73
N SER A 31 -2.26 12.04 20.79
CA SER A 31 -3.03 11.99 22.05
C SER A 31 -3.35 10.56 22.48
N LYS A 32 -3.62 9.65 21.54
CA LYS A 32 -4.05 8.28 21.84
C LYS A 32 -2.91 7.26 21.85
N TYR A 33 -1.90 7.44 21.00
CA TYR A 33 -0.84 6.45 20.77
C TYR A 33 0.59 6.98 21.05
N GLY A 34 0.72 8.25 21.42
CA GLY A 34 1.99 8.87 21.77
C GLY A 34 2.84 9.31 20.57
N ALA A 35 3.94 9.98 20.89
CA ALA A 35 4.83 10.60 19.90
C ALA A 35 5.46 9.59 18.92
N GLY A 36 5.86 8.41 19.40
CA GLY A 36 6.49 7.40 18.53
C GLY A 36 5.57 6.90 17.42
N THR A 37 4.28 6.68 17.71
CA THR A 37 3.30 6.29 16.68
C THR A 37 3.01 7.44 15.72
N HIS A 38 2.92 8.66 16.24
CA HIS A 38 2.75 9.86 15.41
C HIS A 38 3.91 10.02 14.41
N GLU A 39 5.16 9.91 14.87
CA GLU A 39 6.34 10.01 14.02
C GLU A 39 6.40 8.89 12.98
N ALA A 40 6.22 7.64 13.43
CA ALA A 40 6.30 6.46 12.57
C ALA A 40 5.28 6.46 11.42
N LEU A 41 4.09 7.05 11.64
CA LEU A 41 3.05 7.09 10.61
C LEU A 41 3.06 8.40 9.81
N THR A 42 3.33 9.55 10.42
CA THR A 42 3.28 10.85 9.71
C THR A 42 4.42 10.97 8.72
N ARG A 43 5.61 10.46 9.06
CA ARG A 43 6.78 10.44 8.18
C ARG A 43 7.18 11.81 7.64
N SER A 44 7.14 12.83 8.51
CA SER A 44 7.58 14.19 8.19
C SER A 44 9.06 14.25 7.78
N ASP A 45 9.86 13.23 8.12
CA ASP A 45 11.25 13.05 7.65
C ASP A 45 11.38 12.82 6.12
N ILE A 46 10.30 12.39 5.46
CA ILE A 46 10.23 12.23 3.99
C ILE A 46 9.68 13.49 3.30
N GLY A 47 9.06 14.41 4.04
CA GLY A 47 8.34 15.56 3.46
C GLY A 47 7.08 15.12 2.71
N GLY A 48 6.73 15.77 1.60
CA GLY A 48 5.46 15.53 0.86
C GLY A 48 5.25 14.12 0.29
N GLY A 49 6.22 13.21 0.45
CA GLY A 49 6.06 11.79 0.17
C GLY A 49 5.63 10.95 1.38
N GLY A 50 5.62 11.53 2.58
CA GLY A 50 5.54 10.82 3.85
C GLY A 50 4.21 10.15 4.09
N SER A 51 3.11 10.92 4.03
CA SER A 51 1.76 10.41 4.33
C SER A 51 0.65 11.23 3.67
N PHE A 52 -0.58 10.74 3.67
CA PHE A 52 -1.76 11.53 3.29
C PHE A 52 -3.02 10.98 3.96
N GLY A 53 -4.03 11.83 4.11
CA GLY A 53 -5.34 11.47 4.68
C GLY A 53 -5.61 12.08 6.06
N GLY A 54 -6.70 11.65 6.69
CA GLY A 54 -7.12 12.11 8.02
C GLY A 54 -8.14 13.24 8.02
N GLY A 55 -8.23 14.01 6.93
CA GLY A 55 -9.12 15.15 6.72
C GLY A 55 -9.47 15.97 7.97
N SER A 56 -10.69 16.47 8.09
CA SER A 56 -11.06 17.37 9.21
C SER A 56 -11.53 16.62 10.46
N ASN A 57 -12.03 15.39 10.30
CA ASN A 57 -12.60 14.58 11.38
C ASN A 57 -12.68 13.10 10.98
N GLY A 58 -12.94 12.20 11.92
CA GLY A 58 -13.10 10.77 11.63
C GLY A 58 -14.39 10.38 10.90
N ASN A 59 -15.24 11.34 10.48
CA ASN A 59 -16.53 10.98 9.89
C ASN A 59 -16.35 10.58 8.43
N VAL A 60 -16.92 9.43 8.08
CA VAL A 60 -16.77 8.82 6.76
C VAL A 60 -18.13 8.38 6.20
N LYS A 61 -18.28 8.45 4.87
CA LYS A 61 -19.45 7.96 4.11
C LYS A 61 -19.17 6.61 3.45
N HIS A 62 -17.92 6.38 3.09
CA HIS A 62 -17.36 5.15 2.57
C HIS A 62 -16.47 4.50 3.62
N LYS A 63 -16.20 3.20 3.47
CA LYS A 63 -15.15 2.56 4.25
C LYS A 63 -13.80 3.20 3.87
N PRO A 64 -12.99 3.64 4.85
CA PRO A 64 -11.70 4.23 4.57
C PRO A 64 -10.80 3.26 3.81
N VAL A 65 -10.03 3.77 2.86
CA VAL A 65 -9.10 3.00 2.05
C VAL A 65 -7.67 3.33 2.46
N ILE A 66 -6.89 2.30 2.80
CA ILE A 66 -5.46 2.42 3.09
C ILE A 66 -4.68 1.91 1.88
N VAL A 67 -3.86 2.79 1.31
CA VAL A 67 -2.91 2.49 0.24
C VAL A 67 -1.58 2.06 0.86
N VAL A 68 -1.10 0.88 0.48
CA VAL A 68 0.19 0.31 0.90
C VAL A 68 1.10 0.21 -0.32
N HIS A 69 2.04 1.14 -0.42
CA HIS A 69 2.93 1.30 -1.57
C HIS A 69 3.86 0.09 -1.79
N GLY A 70 4.54 0.05 -2.93
CA GLY A 70 5.49 -1.01 -3.29
C GLY A 70 6.92 -0.80 -2.79
N ILE A 71 7.83 -1.65 -3.28
CA ILE A 71 9.27 -1.51 -3.06
C ILE A 71 9.78 -0.16 -3.59
N THR A 72 10.70 0.49 -2.87
CA THR A 72 11.30 1.82 -3.15
C THR A 72 10.34 3.00 -3.37
N ASN A 73 9.02 2.80 -3.30
CA ASN A 73 8.05 3.88 -3.37
C ASN A 73 7.85 4.57 -2.02
N SER A 74 7.00 5.61 -2.03
CA SER A 74 6.47 6.31 -0.87
C SER A 74 4.97 6.51 -1.03
N ALA A 75 4.27 6.92 0.03
CA ALA A 75 2.85 7.26 -0.05
C ALA A 75 2.58 8.33 -1.11
N GLY A 76 3.45 9.34 -1.25
CA GLY A 76 3.31 10.40 -2.25
C GLY A 76 3.28 9.93 -3.70
N HIS A 77 3.92 8.80 -4.04
CA HIS A 77 3.84 8.22 -5.39
C HIS A 77 2.40 7.82 -5.77
N PHE A 78 1.54 7.61 -4.78
CA PHE A 78 0.14 7.22 -4.95
C PHE A 78 -0.82 8.42 -4.89
N ALA A 79 -0.30 9.66 -4.94
CA ALA A 79 -1.12 10.86 -5.00
C ALA A 79 -2.15 10.81 -6.15
N ARG A 80 -1.80 10.23 -7.32
CA ARG A 80 -2.75 10.08 -8.43
C ARG A 80 -3.93 9.15 -8.08
N ILE A 81 -3.68 8.08 -7.32
CA ILE A 81 -4.73 7.19 -6.81
C ILE A 81 -5.61 7.97 -5.81
N GLN A 82 -4.99 8.69 -4.88
CA GLN A 82 -5.71 9.54 -3.94
C GLN A 82 -6.64 10.54 -4.66
N GLN A 83 -6.12 11.27 -5.64
CA GLN A 83 -6.89 12.26 -6.40
C GLN A 83 -8.01 11.61 -7.21
N PHE A 84 -7.78 10.42 -7.79
CA PHE A 84 -8.83 9.68 -8.49
C PHE A 84 -10.01 9.40 -7.54
N PHE A 85 -9.75 8.82 -6.38
CA PHE A 85 -10.79 8.53 -5.38
C PHE A 85 -11.53 9.81 -4.95
N LYS A 86 -10.80 10.91 -4.72
CA LYS A 86 -11.39 12.20 -4.34
C LYS A 86 -12.30 12.76 -5.43
N SER A 87 -11.90 12.65 -6.69
CA SER A 87 -12.74 13.04 -7.83
C SER A 87 -14.00 12.17 -8.00
N HIS A 88 -14.05 11.01 -7.32
CA HIS A 88 -15.19 10.07 -7.32
C HIS A 88 -15.90 10.00 -5.96
N GLY A 89 -15.84 11.08 -5.18
CA GLY A 89 -16.68 11.26 -3.99
C GLY A 89 -16.07 10.81 -2.67
N TYR A 90 -14.83 10.31 -2.65
CA TYR A 90 -14.09 10.13 -1.41
C TYR A 90 -13.58 11.49 -0.88
N SER A 91 -13.45 11.59 0.42
CA SER A 91 -12.88 12.73 1.13
C SER A 91 -11.49 12.40 1.68
N ASP A 92 -10.79 13.41 2.18
CA ASP A 92 -9.52 13.21 2.88
C ASP A 92 -9.67 12.40 4.18
N ASN A 93 -10.91 12.23 4.70
CA ASN A 93 -11.21 11.33 5.82
C ASN A 93 -11.28 9.85 5.40
N GLU A 94 -11.21 9.53 4.10
CA GLU A 94 -11.57 8.21 3.57
C GLU A 94 -10.48 7.57 2.72
N ILE A 95 -9.39 8.28 2.42
CA ILE A 95 -8.24 7.70 1.72
C ILE A 95 -6.95 8.09 2.41
N TYR A 96 -6.15 7.08 2.72
CA TYR A 96 -4.99 7.18 3.57
C TYR A 96 -3.78 6.48 2.98
N GLY A 97 -2.59 6.98 3.30
CA GLY A 97 -1.33 6.34 2.99
C GLY A 97 -0.25 6.80 3.96
N THR A 98 0.69 5.91 4.27
CA THR A 98 1.93 6.23 5.00
C THR A 98 3.08 5.51 4.31
N THR A 99 4.27 6.10 4.37
CA THR A 99 5.47 5.46 3.86
C THR A 99 6.06 4.53 4.91
N TYR A 100 6.20 3.25 4.58
CA TYR A 100 7.10 2.36 5.32
C TYR A 100 8.49 2.41 4.69
N GLY A 101 9.54 2.21 5.48
CA GLY A 101 10.92 2.25 5.01
C GLY A 101 11.40 3.68 4.71
N ASP A 102 12.27 3.87 3.74
CA ASP A 102 13.04 5.11 3.58
C ASP A 102 12.75 5.88 2.29
N ALA A 103 11.63 5.59 1.64
CA ALA A 103 11.23 6.19 0.35
C ALA A 103 12.27 6.01 -0.78
N GLY A 104 12.95 4.86 -0.81
CA GLY A 104 13.84 4.48 -1.90
C GLY A 104 15.30 4.93 -1.73
N LYS A 105 15.69 5.34 -0.51
CA LYS A 105 17.11 5.60 -0.19
C LYS A 105 17.92 4.30 -0.19
N THR A 106 17.34 3.22 0.33
CA THR A 106 17.94 1.89 0.23
C THR A 106 17.84 1.39 -1.19
N ASN A 107 18.97 0.93 -1.75
CA ASN A 107 19.00 0.32 -3.08
C ASN A 107 18.01 -0.86 -3.14
N VAL A 108 17.21 -0.92 -4.20
CA VAL A 108 16.16 -1.93 -4.42
C VAL A 108 16.63 -3.36 -4.16
N LEU A 109 17.89 -3.68 -4.46
CA LEU A 109 18.50 -4.99 -4.25
C LEU A 109 18.60 -5.40 -2.77
N PHE A 110 18.46 -4.46 -1.83
CA PHE A 110 18.61 -4.72 -0.39
C PHE A 110 17.33 -4.44 0.40
N VAL A 111 16.23 -4.06 -0.26
CA VAL A 111 14.95 -3.85 0.43
C VAL A 111 14.29 -5.20 0.69
N THR A 112 13.98 -5.47 1.96
CA THR A 112 13.34 -6.72 2.40
C THR A 112 12.00 -6.44 3.08
N MET A 113 11.14 -7.45 3.21
CA MET A 113 9.86 -7.33 3.93
C MET A 113 10.12 -7.39 5.44
N SER A 114 10.66 -6.30 6.00
CA SER A 114 11.15 -6.24 7.39
C SER A 114 10.03 -6.10 8.42
N CYS A 115 10.26 -6.59 9.66
CA CYS A 115 9.32 -6.46 10.79
C CYS A 115 8.82 -5.03 10.99
N HIS A 116 9.71 -4.05 10.80
CA HIS A 116 9.38 -2.63 10.89
C HIS A 116 8.26 -2.23 9.92
N TYR A 117 8.29 -2.70 8.66
CA TYR A 117 7.28 -2.35 7.67
C TYR A 117 5.90 -2.87 8.06
N MET A 118 5.85 -4.10 8.58
CA MET A 118 4.60 -4.69 9.07
C MET A 118 4.07 -3.93 10.29
N LYS A 119 4.92 -3.51 11.22
CA LYS A 119 4.50 -2.71 12.38
C LYS A 119 3.89 -1.36 11.96
N VAL A 120 4.50 -0.67 10.99
CA VAL A 120 3.99 0.59 10.44
C VAL A 120 2.61 0.38 9.80
N ILE A 121 2.47 -0.58 8.87
CA ILE A 121 1.20 -0.82 8.18
C ILE A 121 0.12 -1.35 9.14
N ARG A 122 0.50 -2.18 10.10
CA ARG A 122 -0.41 -2.67 11.13
C ARG A 122 -0.95 -1.52 11.98
N MET A 123 -0.07 -0.59 12.39
CA MET A 123 -0.53 0.58 13.13
C MET A 123 -1.39 1.51 12.30
N MET A 124 -1.10 1.64 11.00
CA MET A 124 -1.96 2.39 10.10
C MET A 124 -3.39 1.82 10.06
N ILE A 125 -3.54 0.50 9.92
CA ILE A 125 -4.85 -0.17 9.93
C ILE A 125 -5.60 0.08 11.24
N ILE A 126 -4.92 -0.09 12.39
CA ILE A 126 -5.54 0.11 13.71
C ILE A 126 -5.97 1.56 13.91
N THR A 127 -5.08 2.52 13.63
CA THR A 127 -5.32 3.94 13.88
C THR A 127 -6.43 4.48 12.99
N VAL A 128 -6.47 4.14 11.69
CA VAL A 128 -7.55 4.57 10.79
C VAL A 128 -8.88 3.92 11.17
N ASN A 129 -8.88 2.62 11.47
CA ASN A 129 -10.09 1.91 11.90
C ASN A 129 -10.71 2.56 13.16
N GLU A 130 -9.88 2.93 14.13
CA GLU A 130 -10.35 3.55 15.38
C GLU A 130 -10.67 5.02 15.25
N TYR A 131 -9.92 5.77 14.43
CA TYR A 131 -10.19 7.18 14.17
C TYR A 131 -11.52 7.38 13.46
N THR A 132 -11.84 6.49 12.52
CA THR A 132 -13.05 6.57 11.70
C THR A 132 -14.22 5.75 12.24
N ASN A 133 -13.98 4.95 13.29
CA ASN A 133 -14.93 3.98 13.82
C ASN A 133 -15.56 3.09 12.72
N SER A 134 -14.73 2.68 11.74
CA SER A 134 -15.17 1.97 10.55
C SER A 134 -14.15 0.90 10.15
N LYS A 135 -14.61 -0.23 9.62
CA LYS A 135 -13.69 -1.19 8.98
C LYS A 135 -13.01 -0.52 7.80
N VAL A 136 -11.75 -0.86 7.56
CA VAL A 136 -10.97 -0.31 6.45
C VAL A 136 -10.96 -1.25 5.26
N ASN A 137 -10.77 -0.68 4.08
CA ASN A 137 -10.33 -1.38 2.89
C ASN A 137 -8.81 -1.20 2.74
N VAL A 138 -8.11 -2.20 2.24
CA VAL A 138 -6.66 -2.16 2.05
C VAL A 138 -6.33 -2.46 0.59
N MET A 139 -5.56 -1.55 -0.04
CA MET A 139 -5.00 -1.75 -1.39
C MET A 139 -3.49 -1.88 -1.27
N GLY A 140 -2.96 -3.08 -1.51
CA GLY A 140 -1.53 -3.38 -1.45
C GLY A 140 -0.93 -3.52 -2.84
N TYR A 141 0.13 -2.77 -3.13
CA TYR A 141 0.75 -2.70 -4.45
C TYR A 141 2.12 -3.36 -4.45
N SER A 142 2.42 -4.20 -5.44
CA SER A 142 3.76 -4.81 -5.55
C SER A 142 4.17 -5.52 -4.25
N MET A 143 5.35 -5.23 -3.70
CA MET A 143 5.80 -5.69 -2.37
C MET A 143 4.86 -5.26 -1.23
N GLY A 144 4.10 -4.17 -1.38
CA GLY A 144 3.11 -3.72 -0.42
C GLY A 144 1.98 -4.71 -0.18
N SER A 145 1.64 -5.56 -1.16
CA SER A 145 0.64 -6.62 -1.01
C SER A 145 1.06 -7.65 0.06
N PRO A 146 2.19 -8.38 -0.08
CA PRO A 146 2.62 -9.31 0.96
C PRO A 146 2.95 -8.63 2.31
N VAL A 147 3.45 -7.38 2.32
CA VAL A 147 3.64 -6.60 3.56
C VAL A 147 2.31 -6.36 4.29
N ALA A 148 1.28 -5.88 3.58
CA ALA A 148 -0.04 -5.65 4.15
C ALA A 148 -0.68 -6.95 4.63
N ARG A 149 -0.54 -8.03 3.84
CA ARG A 149 -0.97 -9.38 4.24
C ARG A 149 -0.33 -9.79 5.56
N LYS A 150 0.99 -9.65 5.74
CA LYS A 150 1.63 -10.00 7.03
C LYS A 150 1.17 -9.10 8.19
N ALA A 151 0.99 -7.80 7.94
CA ALA A 151 0.47 -6.87 8.95
C ALA A 151 -0.94 -7.25 9.45
N ILE A 152 -1.81 -7.72 8.54
CA ILE A 152 -3.17 -8.19 8.85
C ILE A 152 -3.15 -9.57 9.53
N LEU A 153 -2.30 -10.49 9.06
CA LEU A 153 -2.16 -11.83 9.65
C LEU A 153 -1.73 -11.75 11.12
N GLY A 154 -0.76 -10.88 11.42
CA GLY A 154 -0.13 -10.79 12.72
C GLY A 154 0.82 -11.97 12.99
N GLY A 155 0.85 -12.43 14.24
CA GLY A 155 1.79 -13.44 14.72
C GLY A 155 3.22 -12.90 14.81
N ARG A 156 4.21 -13.77 14.63
CA ARG A 156 5.63 -13.41 14.73
C ARG A 156 6.17 -12.87 13.42
N CYS A 157 6.97 -11.81 13.49
CA CYS A 157 7.81 -11.38 12.38
C CYS A 157 8.79 -12.47 12.00
N VAL A 158 8.95 -12.72 10.70
CA VAL A 158 9.77 -13.84 10.21
C VAL A 158 11.26 -13.56 10.37
N ASP A 159 11.67 -12.30 10.20
CA ASP A 159 13.05 -11.84 10.30
C ASP A 159 13.53 -11.65 11.74
N THR A 160 12.72 -11.03 12.60
CA THR A 160 13.12 -10.68 13.98
C THR A 160 12.51 -11.57 15.06
N GLY A 161 11.45 -12.33 14.75
CA GLY A 161 10.72 -13.13 15.73
C GLY A 161 9.84 -12.32 16.70
N GLU A 162 9.78 -10.99 16.55
CA GLU A 162 8.97 -10.09 17.37
C GLU A 162 7.46 -10.32 17.14
N GLU A 163 6.66 -10.10 18.17
CA GLU A 163 5.20 -10.28 18.10
C GLU A 163 4.51 -9.06 17.49
N LEU A 164 3.76 -9.29 16.41
CA LEU A 164 2.81 -8.31 15.85
C LEU A 164 1.46 -8.35 16.60
N GLY A 165 1.18 -9.43 17.34
CA GLY A 165 -0.11 -9.68 17.99
C GLY A 165 -1.11 -10.41 17.09
N GLY A 166 -2.38 -10.47 17.52
CA GLY A 166 -3.42 -11.24 16.82
C GLY A 166 -3.79 -10.71 15.43
N SER A 167 -4.61 -11.45 14.69
CA SER A 167 -5.02 -11.01 13.36
C SER A 167 -5.92 -9.76 13.40
N LEU A 168 -5.79 -8.88 12.39
CA LEU A 168 -6.66 -7.73 12.14
C LEU A 168 -7.77 -8.02 11.13
N THR A 169 -8.03 -9.28 10.76
CA THR A 169 -9.09 -9.65 9.80
C THR A 169 -10.39 -8.90 10.09
N ASN A 170 -10.84 -8.88 11.35
CA ASN A 170 -12.09 -8.23 11.76
C ASN A 170 -12.13 -6.70 11.59
N ARG A 171 -10.98 -6.05 11.33
CA ARG A 171 -10.89 -4.61 11.04
C ARG A 171 -10.81 -4.31 9.54
N VAL A 172 -10.59 -5.32 8.70
CA VAL A 172 -10.49 -5.18 7.25
C VAL A 172 -11.74 -5.74 6.58
N ASP A 173 -12.42 -4.91 5.79
CA ASP A 173 -13.61 -5.31 5.05
C ASP A 173 -13.25 -5.91 3.69
N THR A 174 -12.46 -5.18 2.89
CA THR A 174 -12.00 -5.60 1.57
C THR A 174 -10.49 -5.45 1.42
N PHE A 175 -9.84 -6.45 0.84
CA PHE A 175 -8.42 -6.41 0.46
C PHE A 175 -8.29 -6.50 -1.07
N VAL A 176 -7.47 -5.63 -1.66
CA VAL A 176 -7.13 -5.67 -3.08
C VAL A 176 -5.60 -5.70 -3.22
N GLY A 177 -5.08 -6.78 -3.79
CA GLY A 177 -3.68 -6.87 -4.19
C GLY A 177 -3.50 -6.47 -5.64
N VAL A 178 -2.69 -5.45 -5.93
CA VAL A 178 -2.41 -4.98 -7.30
C VAL A 178 -0.94 -5.26 -7.62
N ALA A 179 -0.70 -6.08 -8.64
CA ALA A 179 0.66 -6.50 -9.01
C ALA A 179 1.44 -7.13 -7.84
N GLY A 180 0.75 -7.78 -6.89
CA GLY A 180 1.35 -8.18 -5.61
C GLY A 180 2.40 -9.28 -5.74
N ALA A 181 3.49 -9.24 -4.97
CA ALA A 181 4.49 -10.32 -4.94
C ALA A 181 4.09 -11.46 -3.96
N ASN A 182 2.85 -11.93 -4.02
CA ASN A 182 2.24 -12.82 -3.02
C ASN A 182 2.81 -14.25 -3.01
N PHE A 183 3.28 -14.74 -4.16
CA PHE A 183 4.03 -15.99 -4.34
C PHE A 183 5.46 -15.75 -4.86
N GLY A 184 5.96 -14.53 -4.68
CA GLY A 184 7.28 -14.09 -5.09
C GLY A 184 7.27 -13.26 -6.36
N SER A 185 8.46 -12.97 -6.87
CA SER A 185 8.66 -12.23 -8.12
C SER A 185 9.46 -13.09 -9.12
N ALA A 186 9.11 -13.00 -10.40
CA ALA A 186 9.84 -13.61 -11.51
C ALA A 186 11.29 -13.11 -11.62
N LEU A 187 11.59 -11.92 -11.10
CA LEU A 187 12.95 -11.39 -11.05
C LEU A 187 13.79 -12.00 -9.91
N CYS A 188 13.15 -12.65 -8.93
CA CYS A 188 13.82 -13.29 -7.80
C CYS A 188 14.23 -14.74 -8.13
N VAL A 189 15.05 -14.90 -9.17
CA VAL A 189 15.65 -16.21 -9.55
C VAL A 189 16.78 -16.58 -8.59
N PHE A 190 17.56 -15.61 -8.13
CA PHE A 190 18.69 -15.82 -7.23
C PHE A 190 18.37 -15.35 -5.81
N PRO A 191 18.62 -16.18 -4.76
CA PRO A 191 18.19 -15.89 -3.40
C PRO A 191 19.14 -14.91 -2.66
N PHE A 192 19.19 -13.66 -3.10
CA PHE A 192 20.04 -12.62 -2.51
C PHE A 192 19.27 -11.33 -2.26
N GLY A 193 19.63 -10.61 -1.18
CA GLY A 193 19.11 -9.26 -0.92
C GLY A 193 17.59 -9.22 -0.82
N SER A 194 16.92 -8.42 -1.65
CA SER A 194 15.45 -8.34 -1.75
C SER A 194 14.78 -9.66 -2.14
N CYS A 195 15.56 -10.60 -2.67
CA CYS A 195 15.14 -11.95 -3.03
C CYS A 195 15.66 -13.01 -2.05
N ASN A 196 16.12 -12.66 -0.85
CA ASN A 196 16.58 -13.68 0.11
C ASN A 196 15.45 -14.66 0.53
N THR A 197 15.82 -15.86 1.00
CA THR A 197 14.87 -16.92 1.41
C THR A 197 14.31 -16.76 2.83
N ASN A 198 14.63 -15.69 3.55
CA ASN A 198 14.03 -15.41 4.85
C ASN A 198 12.82 -14.48 4.69
N ASN A 199 13.09 -13.19 4.42
CA ASN A 199 12.09 -12.13 4.29
C ASN A 199 12.13 -11.41 2.94
N GLY A 200 12.68 -12.07 1.92
CA GLY A 200 12.68 -11.59 0.54
C GLY A 200 11.53 -12.14 -0.31
N MET A 201 11.47 -11.69 -1.56
CA MET A 201 10.44 -12.04 -2.55
C MET A 201 10.78 -13.27 -3.40
N HIS A 202 11.76 -14.07 -3.00
CA HIS A 202 11.98 -15.38 -3.61
C HIS A 202 10.86 -16.33 -3.19
N CYS A 203 10.34 -17.11 -4.14
CA CYS A 203 9.12 -17.91 -3.96
C CYS A 203 9.18 -18.93 -2.81
N THR A 204 10.38 -19.33 -2.40
CA THR A 204 10.63 -20.25 -1.27
C THR A 204 10.90 -19.53 0.05
N SER A 205 10.73 -18.21 0.12
CA SER A 205 11.06 -17.48 1.34
C SER A 205 10.13 -17.83 2.50
N SER A 206 10.68 -17.88 3.70
CA SER A 206 9.92 -18.12 4.94
C SER A 206 8.77 -17.13 5.11
N PHE A 207 8.97 -15.88 4.69
CA PHE A 207 7.93 -14.85 4.71
C PHE A 207 6.74 -15.20 3.83
N LEU A 208 7.00 -15.57 2.58
CA LEU A 208 5.93 -15.92 1.66
C LEU A 208 5.26 -17.24 2.06
N ALA A 209 6.01 -18.19 2.63
CA ALA A 209 5.44 -19.39 3.21
C ALA A 209 4.49 -19.08 4.37
N ASP A 210 4.88 -18.16 5.28
CA ASP A 210 4.09 -17.75 6.43
C ASP A 210 2.75 -17.10 6.04
N ILE A 211 2.77 -16.09 5.16
CA ILE A 211 1.53 -15.42 4.73
C ILE A 211 0.61 -16.32 3.90
N ASN A 212 1.15 -17.37 3.27
CA ASN A 212 0.37 -18.31 2.47
C ASN A 212 -0.06 -19.57 3.24
N ALA A 213 0.35 -19.72 4.51
CA ALA A 213 -0.03 -20.83 5.36
C ALA A 213 -1.50 -20.78 5.82
N ARG A 214 -2.14 -19.62 5.71
CA ARG A 214 -3.56 -19.41 6.01
C ARG A 214 -4.24 -18.73 4.84
N GLN A 215 -5.53 -18.99 4.69
CA GLN A 215 -6.34 -18.41 3.62
C GLN A 215 -7.41 -17.50 4.20
N ARG A 216 -7.83 -16.51 3.41
CA ARG A 216 -8.98 -15.64 3.68
C ARG A 216 -8.90 -14.80 4.97
N TYR A 217 -7.70 -14.59 5.51
CA TYR A 217 -7.51 -13.74 6.69
C TYR A 217 -7.35 -12.27 6.31
N GLU A 218 -7.11 -11.96 5.03
CA GLU A 218 -6.81 -10.61 4.56
C GLU A 218 -7.99 -9.66 4.77
N ALA A 219 -9.23 -10.18 4.72
CA ALA A 219 -10.42 -9.37 4.87
C ALA A 219 -11.64 -10.21 5.28
N THR A 220 -12.60 -9.59 5.95
CA THR A 220 -13.86 -10.24 6.36
C THR A 220 -14.84 -10.48 5.21
N ASN A 221 -14.82 -9.65 4.16
CA ASN A 221 -15.81 -9.71 3.09
C ASN A 221 -15.19 -10.16 1.77
N LYS A 222 -14.35 -9.31 1.16
CA LYS A 222 -13.83 -9.54 -0.20
C LYS A 222 -12.32 -9.48 -0.27
N ILE A 223 -11.74 -10.37 -1.06
CA ILE A 223 -10.32 -10.39 -1.40
C ILE A 223 -10.22 -10.43 -2.92
N PHE A 224 -9.52 -9.47 -3.51
CA PHE A 224 -9.34 -9.39 -4.96
C PHE A 224 -7.87 -9.27 -5.32
N THR A 225 -7.51 -9.75 -6.49
CA THR A 225 -6.20 -9.47 -7.09
C THR A 225 -6.33 -8.94 -8.51
N ILE A 226 -5.41 -8.05 -8.88
CA ILE A 226 -5.25 -7.51 -10.22
C ILE A 226 -3.82 -7.79 -10.65
N TYR A 227 -3.64 -8.47 -11.79
CA TYR A 227 -2.31 -8.87 -12.29
C TYR A 227 -2.26 -8.86 -13.81
N SER A 228 -1.06 -8.83 -14.37
CA SER A 228 -0.84 -8.79 -15.81
C SER A 228 0.08 -9.91 -16.24
N THR A 229 -0.18 -10.46 -17.43
CA THR A 229 0.74 -11.39 -18.11
C THR A 229 2.05 -10.72 -18.54
N ASN A 230 2.05 -9.38 -18.67
CA ASN A 230 3.19 -8.56 -19.09
C ASN A 230 3.82 -7.76 -17.94
N ASP A 231 3.51 -8.08 -16.68
CA ASP A 231 4.19 -7.48 -15.53
C ASP A 231 5.70 -7.78 -15.60
N ASP A 232 6.52 -6.73 -15.70
CA ASP A 232 7.96 -6.79 -15.92
C ASP A 232 8.79 -6.74 -14.62
N LYS A 233 8.15 -6.63 -13.45
CA LYS A 233 8.82 -6.56 -12.14
C LYS A 233 8.45 -7.71 -11.22
N VAL A 234 7.17 -7.95 -10.99
CA VAL A 234 6.69 -9.11 -10.23
C VAL A 234 6.52 -10.31 -11.14
N GLY A 235 6.16 -10.10 -12.41
CA GLY A 235 5.95 -11.19 -13.36
C GLY A 235 4.58 -11.83 -13.22
N TYR A 236 4.16 -12.51 -14.29
CA TYR A 236 2.94 -13.31 -14.28
C TYR A 236 3.07 -14.53 -13.36
N MET A 237 4.21 -15.22 -13.44
CA MET A 237 4.49 -16.48 -12.76
C MET A 237 5.76 -16.40 -11.93
N SER A 238 5.72 -17.02 -10.75
CA SER A 238 6.86 -17.24 -9.86
C SER A 238 6.79 -18.68 -9.35
N CYS A 239 7.82 -19.48 -9.65
CA CYS A 239 7.91 -20.90 -9.27
C CYS A 239 6.67 -21.74 -9.59
N GLY A 240 6.16 -21.59 -10.83
CA GLY A 240 5.00 -22.34 -11.32
C GLY A 240 3.65 -21.87 -10.78
N ARG A 241 3.59 -20.74 -10.07
CA ARG A 241 2.35 -20.14 -9.54
C ARG A 241 2.17 -18.73 -10.03
N LYS A 242 0.92 -18.28 -10.16
CA LYS A 242 0.61 -16.87 -10.43
C LYS A 242 1.18 -16.02 -9.30
N ALA A 243 2.12 -15.15 -9.60
CA ALA A 243 2.91 -14.42 -8.60
C ALA A 243 2.00 -13.58 -7.67
N SER A 244 0.96 -12.97 -8.23
CA SER A 244 0.04 -12.09 -7.51
C SER A 244 -1.20 -12.72 -6.92
N ALA A 245 -1.46 -14.00 -7.20
CA ALA A 245 -2.66 -14.66 -6.70
C ALA A 245 -2.69 -14.71 -5.16
N ILE A 246 -3.90 -14.70 -4.59
CA ILE A 246 -4.14 -15.01 -3.18
C ILE A 246 -5.10 -16.20 -3.13
N ILE A 247 -4.72 -17.25 -2.40
CA ILE A 247 -5.56 -18.45 -2.33
C ILE A 247 -6.85 -18.12 -1.57
N GLY A 248 -7.99 -18.45 -2.19
CA GLY A 248 -9.31 -18.16 -1.64
C GLY A 248 -9.81 -16.75 -1.92
N GLU A 249 -9.20 -16.04 -2.88
CA GLU A 249 -9.70 -14.75 -3.38
C GLU A 249 -11.10 -14.86 -3.98
N ASN A 250 -11.88 -13.79 -3.83
CA ASN A 250 -13.23 -13.65 -4.36
C ASN A 250 -13.25 -13.27 -5.85
N GLY A 251 -12.15 -12.76 -6.39
CA GLY A 251 -12.02 -12.43 -7.81
C GLY A 251 -10.58 -12.12 -8.20
N ALA A 252 -10.23 -12.55 -9.41
CA ALA A 252 -8.89 -12.47 -9.98
C ALA A 252 -8.99 -11.76 -11.34
N PHE A 253 -8.43 -10.56 -11.44
CA PHE A 253 -8.57 -9.70 -12.63
C PHE A 253 -7.26 -9.67 -13.41
N GLU A 254 -7.16 -10.58 -14.38
CA GLU A 254 -6.02 -10.65 -15.29
C GLU A 254 -6.12 -9.57 -16.38
N LYS A 255 -5.00 -8.89 -16.64
CA LYS A 255 -4.80 -7.95 -17.74
C LYS A 255 -3.74 -8.48 -18.70
N GLN A 256 -3.79 -7.97 -19.93
CA GLN A 256 -2.85 -8.29 -21.00
C GLN A 256 -2.21 -6.98 -21.47
N GLY A 257 -0.94 -7.01 -21.83
CA GLY A 257 -0.21 -5.86 -22.39
C GLY A 257 0.14 -4.74 -21.42
N MET A 258 -0.14 -4.88 -20.12
CA MET A 258 0.22 -3.88 -19.10
C MET A 258 1.52 -4.28 -18.40
N ASN A 259 2.50 -3.38 -18.36
CA ASN A 259 3.67 -3.53 -17.50
C ASN A 259 3.31 -3.25 -16.02
N HIS A 260 4.28 -3.38 -15.11
CA HIS A 260 4.04 -3.26 -13.68
C HIS A 260 3.41 -1.91 -13.28
N ASP A 261 3.95 -0.81 -13.78
CA ASP A 261 3.50 0.53 -13.38
C ASP A 261 2.15 0.88 -14.04
N GLN A 262 1.93 0.50 -15.30
CA GLN A 262 0.64 0.62 -15.98
C GLN A 262 -0.45 -0.15 -15.22
N LEU A 263 -0.16 -1.39 -14.83
CA LEU A 263 -1.10 -2.19 -14.05
C LEU A 263 -1.49 -1.48 -12.75
N MET A 264 -0.54 -0.86 -12.05
CA MET A 264 -0.79 -0.14 -10.81
C MET A 264 -1.64 1.13 -10.99
N PHE A 265 -1.36 1.95 -12.01
CA PHE A 265 -1.96 3.28 -12.13
C PHE A 265 -3.12 3.36 -13.13
N ASP A 266 -3.12 2.55 -14.18
CA ASP A 266 -4.14 2.62 -15.23
C ASP A 266 -5.36 1.74 -14.90
N THR A 267 -5.27 0.88 -13.88
CA THR A 267 -6.42 0.10 -13.38
C THR A 267 -7.14 0.75 -12.19
N VAL A 268 -6.85 2.02 -11.89
CA VAL A 268 -7.40 2.72 -10.71
C VAL A 268 -8.94 2.72 -10.67
N ALA A 269 -9.62 2.79 -11.82
CA ALA A 269 -11.08 2.71 -11.88
C ALA A 269 -11.60 1.35 -11.41
N LEU A 270 -10.93 0.26 -11.79
CA LEU A 270 -11.25 -1.09 -11.30
C LEU A 270 -10.96 -1.19 -9.80
N GLN A 271 -9.81 -0.68 -9.34
CA GLN A 271 -9.45 -0.68 -7.91
C GLN A 271 -10.52 0.03 -7.07
N PHE A 272 -10.98 1.20 -7.54
CA PHE A 272 -12.10 1.95 -6.95
C PHE A 272 -13.37 1.10 -6.88
N ASN A 273 -13.82 0.52 -8.00
CA ASN A 273 -15.05 -0.29 -8.01
C ASN A 273 -14.97 -1.46 -7.01
N LEU A 274 -13.83 -2.13 -6.93
CA LEU A 274 -13.63 -3.27 -6.04
C LEU A 274 -13.73 -2.89 -4.55
N VAL A 275 -13.16 -1.75 -4.14
CA VAL A 275 -13.22 -1.32 -2.72
C VAL A 275 -14.50 -0.58 -2.36
N THR A 276 -15.14 0.09 -3.32
CA THR A 276 -16.36 0.89 -3.07
C THR A 276 -17.63 0.06 -3.22
N PHE A 277 -17.70 -0.80 -4.23
CA PHE A 277 -18.91 -1.58 -4.58
C PHE A 277 -18.74 -3.09 -4.39
N GLY A 278 -17.51 -3.59 -4.20
CA GLY A 278 -17.25 -5.01 -3.98
C GLY A 278 -17.36 -5.89 -5.23
N HIS A 279 -17.29 -5.28 -6.42
CA HIS A 279 -17.29 -5.93 -7.74
C HIS A 279 -16.62 -5.03 -8.78
N ALA A 280 -16.31 -5.58 -9.96
CA ALA A 280 -15.66 -4.86 -11.06
C ALA A 280 -16.61 -3.91 -11.78
#